data_AF-A0A3D0ZCT2-F1
#
_entry.id   AF-A0A3D0ZCT2-F1
#
_cell.length_a   1.000
_cell.length_b   1.000
_cell.length_c   1.000
_cell.angle_alpha   90.00
_cell.angle_beta   90.00
_cell.angle_gamma   90.00
#
_symmetry.space_group_name_H-M   'P 1'
#
loop_
_entity.id
_entity.type
_entity.pdbx_description
1 polymer ?
#
loop_
_entity_poly.entity_id
_entity_poly.type
_entity_poly.pdbx_seq_one_letter_code
_entity_poly.pdbx_strand_id
1 'polypeptide(L)' 'MAQGLERGMAQGLEKGHREGHREGQQDKAAEIARNLKAGGIFPDAIAQFTGLTPEEIARL' A
#
# COMPACT_ATOMS: atom_id res chain seq x y z
N MET A 1 -23.20 -8.96 -28.35
CA MET A 1 -22.71 -9.89 -27.31
C MET A 1 -21.24 -9.66 -26.98
N ALA A 2 -20.34 -9.49 -27.95
CA ALA A 2 -18.91 -9.25 -27.73
C ALA A 2 -18.59 -8.00 -26.86
N GLN A 3 -19.30 -6.90 -27.07
CA GLN A 3 -19.06 -5.62 -26.35
C GLN A 3 -19.31 -5.71 -24.84
N GLY A 4 -20.21 -6.58 -24.38
CA GLY A 4 -20.48 -6.76 -22.94
C GLY A 4 -19.34 -7.50 -22.23
N LEU A 5 -18.78 -8.52 -22.89
CA LEU A 5 -17.63 -9.29 -22.41
C LEU A 5 -16.36 -8.45 -22.35
N GLU A 6 -16.09 -7.67 -23.40
CA GLU A 6 -14.90 -6.80 -23.48
C GLU A 6 -14.91 -5.73 -22.38
N ARG A 7 -16.07 -5.08 -22.15
CA ARG A 7 -16.23 -4.11 -21.05
C ARG A 7 -16.07 -4.77 -19.68
N GLY A 8 -16.65 -5.95 -19.48
CA GLY A 8 -16.53 -6.68 -18.22
C GLY A 8 -15.08 -7.06 -17.89
N MET A 9 -14.32 -7.54 -18.88
CA MET A 9 -12.90 -7.87 -18.72
C MET A 9 -12.05 -6.62 -18.44
N ALA A 10 -12.25 -5.54 -19.19
CA ALA A 10 -11.51 -4.29 -18.97
C ALA A 10 -11.74 -3.73 -17.57
N GLN A 11 -13.00 -3.71 -17.10
CA GLN A 11 -13.33 -3.26 -15.74
C GLN A 11 -12.75 -4.18 -14.65
N GLY A 12 -12.75 -5.49 -14.87
CA GLY A 12 -12.16 -6.46 -13.94
C GLY A 12 -10.65 -6.28 -13.79
N LEU A 13 -9.95 -6.11 -14.93
CA LEU A 13 -8.50 -5.87 -14.94
C LEU A 13 -8.13 -4.54 -14.30
N GLU A 14 -8.86 -3.46 -14.59
CA GLU A 14 -8.60 -2.15 -14.00
C GLU A 14 -8.79 -2.17 -12.47
N LYS A 15 -9.87 -2.78 -11.99
CA LYS A 15 -10.14 -2.92 -10.55
C LYS A 15 -9.07 -3.76 -9.86
N GLY A 16 -8.74 -4.93 -10.41
CA GLY A 16 -7.73 -5.83 -9.84
C GLY A 16 -6.34 -5.19 -9.82
N HIS A 17 -5.96 -4.46 -10.87
CA HIS A 17 -4.68 -3.75 -10.92
C HIS A 17 -4.63 -2.63 -9.87
N ARG A 18 -5.71 -1.84 -9.74
CA ARG A 18 -5.79 -0.75 -8.76
C ARG A 18 -5.76 -1.25 -7.32
N GLU A 19 -6.49 -2.33 -7.04
CA GLU A 19 -6.53 -2.95 -5.70
C GLU A 19 -5.17 -3.54 -5.33
N GLY A 20 -4.60 -4.39 -6.19
CA GLY A 20 -3.28 -4.98 -5.94
C GLY A 20 -2.15 -3.94 -5.84
N HIS A 21 -2.21 -2.85 -6.61
CA HIS A 21 -1.24 -1.76 -6.49
C HIS A 21 -1.39 -0.99 -5.17
N ARG A 22 -2.61 -0.84 -4.66
CA ARG A 22 -2.86 -0.19 -3.37
C ARG A 22 -2.41 -1.07 -2.21
N GLU A 23 -2.79 -2.34 -2.22
CA GLU A 23 -2.38 -3.32 -1.19
C GLU A 23 -0.86 -3.45 -1.15
N GLY A 24 -0.21 -3.63 -2.31
CA GLY A 24 1.25 -3.73 -2.38
C GLY A 24 1.99 -2.48 -1.89
N GLN A 25 1.43 -1.28 -2.11
CA GLN A 25 2.01 -0.05 -1.55
C GLN A 25 1.85 0.03 -0.03
N GLN A 26 0.70 -0.36 0.50
CA GLN A 26 0.45 -0.35 1.95
C GLN A 26 1.32 -1.39 2.67
N ASP A 27 1.42 -2.61 2.15
CA ASP A 27 2.27 -3.66 2.71
C ASP A 27 3.74 -3.25 2.74
N LYS A 28 4.22 -2.66 1.65
CA LYS A 28 5.61 -2.21 1.55
C LYS A 28 5.90 -1.04 2.48
N ALA A 29 4.99 -0.09 2.62
CA ALA A 29 5.14 1.01 3.58
C ALA A 29 5.21 0.50 5.03
N ALA A 30 4.36 -0.47 5.38
CA ALA A 30 4.36 -1.10 6.70
C ALA A 30 5.64 -1.93 6.95
N GLU A 31 6.12 -2.68 5.96
CA GLU A 31 7.37 -3.44 6.07
C GLU A 31 8.58 -2.52 6.30
N ILE A 32 8.69 -1.44 5.52
CA ILE A 32 9.75 -0.45 5.68
C ILE A 32 9.66 0.19 7.07
N ALA A 33 8.46 0.57 7.52
CA ALA A 33 8.28 1.16 8.84
C ALA A 33 8.68 0.20 9.98
N ARG A 34 8.32 -1.09 9.89
CA ARG A 34 8.73 -2.11 10.86
C ARG A 34 10.25 -2.25 10.92
N ASN A 35 10.92 -2.32 9.77
CA ASN A 35 12.38 -2.44 9.70
C ASN A 35 13.08 -1.22 10.29
N LEU A 36 12.61 -0.01 9.97
CA LEU A 36 13.18 1.23 10.52
C LEU A 36 12.95 1.34 12.03
N LYS A 37 11.76 0.94 12.52
CA LYS A 37 11.43 0.89 13.96
C LYS A 37 12.34 -0.10 14.69
N ALA A 38 12.55 -1.28 14.13
CA ALA A 38 13.49 -2.27 14.66
C ALA A 38 14.94 -1.75 14.69
N GLY A 39 15.30 -0.88 13.73
CA GLY A 39 16.58 -0.16 13.70
C GLY A 39 16.70 1.00 14.69
N GLY A 40 15.68 1.26 15.52
CA GLY A 40 15.69 2.34 16.53
C GLY A 40 15.42 3.73 15.96
N ILE A 41 14.91 3.85 14.73
CA ILE A 41 14.52 5.12 14.14
C ILE A 41 13.22 5.61 14.82
N PHE A 42 13.16 6.92 15.11
CA PHE A 42 11.98 7.53 15.73
C PHE A 42 10.77 7.56 14.77
N PRO A 43 9.53 7.39 15.28
CA PRO A 43 8.32 7.37 14.46
C PRO A 43 8.16 8.58 13.53
N ASP A 44 8.51 9.78 13.97
CA ASP A 44 8.47 11.00 13.14
C ASP A 44 9.38 10.92 11.92
N ALA A 45 10.57 10.33 12.06
CA ALA A 45 11.48 10.13 10.94
C ALA A 45 10.97 9.02 10.01
N ILE A 46 10.44 7.93 10.57
CA ILE A 46 9.83 6.84 9.78
C ILE A 46 8.66 7.38 8.93
N ALA A 47 7.83 8.26 9.48
CA ALA A 47 6.70 8.89 8.80
C ALA A 47 7.13 9.63 7.52
N GLN A 48 8.30 10.27 7.53
CA GLN A 48 8.84 10.97 6.37
C GLN A 48 9.26 10.03 5.24
N PHE A 49 9.65 8.78 5.55
CA PHE A 49 10.11 7.81 4.55
C PHE A 49 8.98 6.92 4.01
N THR A 50 7.99 6.61 4.84
CA THR A 50 6.93 5.66 4.49
C THR A 50 5.61 6.32 4.15
N GLY A 51 5.45 7.61 4.46
CA GLY A 51 4.18 8.34 4.31
C GLY A 51 3.10 7.90 5.31
N LEU A 52 3.45 7.04 6.28
CA LEU A 52 2.56 6.65 7.38
C LEU A 52 2.59 7.70 8.47
N THR A 53 1.51 7.81 9.22
CA THR A 53 1.46 8.69 10.39
C THR A 53 2.25 8.09 11.55
N PRO A 54 2.78 8.92 12.47
CA PRO A 54 3.44 8.43 13.68
C PRO A 54 2.55 7.48 14.51
N GLU A 55 1.23 7.71 14.53
CA GLU A 55 0.25 6.83 15.17
C GLU A 55 0.14 5.47 14.50
N GLU A 56 0.12 5.40 13.16
CA GLU A 56 0.15 4.15 12.42
C GLU A 56 1.45 3.38 12.71
N ILE A 57 2.58 4.07 12.72
CA ILE A 57 3.90 3.47 13.01
C ILE A 57 4.01 2.99 14.46
N ALA A 58 3.38 3.68 15.41
CA ALA A 58 3.32 3.25 16.80
C ALA A 58 2.53 1.93 16.97
N ARG A 59 1.52 1.71 16.13
CA ARG A 59 0.66 0.51 16.11
C ARG A 59 1.25 -0.68 15.35
N LEU A 60 2.28 -0.47 14.52
CA LEU A 60 3.04 -1.53 13.82
C LEU A 60 3.98 -2.28 14.76
#